data_AF-A0A914JQL3-F1
#
_entry.id   AF-A0A914JQL3-F1
#
_cell.length_a   1.000
_cell.length_b   1.000
_cell.length_c   1.000
_cell.angle_alpha   90.00
_cell.angle_beta   90.00
_cell.angle_gamma   90.00
#
_symmetry.space_group_name_H-M   'P 1'
#
loop_
_entity.id
_entity.type
_entity.pdbx_description
1 polymer ?
#
loop_
_entity_poly.entity_id
_entity_poly.type
_entity_poly.pdbx_seq_one_letter_code
_entity_poly.pdbx_strand_id
1 'polypeptide(L)'
;MELREVTSFLLFVLFVFVSTVEALKCKCTQSSWKTTCDDGMCEVPDGNGACLMLDHPVSGRHYACSQSSVRQPDCIEKTTKSGAIVTVCSCDGSDYCNFKMWPLEVEDNESSSFSHSSVPDDRQELPAANSVSSFQINLFLITIFVLLLNIYQ
;
A
#
# COMPACT_ATOMS: atom_id res chain seq x y z
N MET A 1 -8.93 -26.02 -34.23
CA MET A 1 -9.62 -25.23 -33.18
C MET A 1 -10.14 -23.97 -33.85
N GLU A 2 -11.44 -23.70 -33.78
CA GLU A 2 -12.08 -22.61 -34.52
C GLU A 2 -11.66 -21.23 -33.95
N LEU A 3 -11.43 -20.24 -34.82
CA LEU A 3 -11.02 -18.87 -34.44
C LEU A 3 -11.96 -18.24 -33.38
N ARG A 4 -13.23 -18.66 -33.38
CA ARG A 4 -14.27 -18.25 -32.44
C ARG A 4 -14.01 -18.70 -31.00
N GLU A 5 -13.48 -19.92 -30.79
CA GLU A 5 -13.18 -20.44 -29.46
C GLU A 5 -11.97 -19.75 -28.84
N VAL A 6 -10.93 -19.51 -29.65
CA VAL A 6 -9.70 -18.81 -29.22
C VAL A 6 -10.02 -17.36 -28.83
N THR A 7 -10.88 -16.68 -29.61
CA THR A 7 -11.30 -15.31 -29.31
C THR A 7 -12.12 -15.24 -28.01
N SER A 8 -13.02 -16.21 -27.79
CA SER A 8 -13.80 -16.28 -26.55
C SER A 8 -12.93 -16.53 -25.32
N PHE A 9 -11.91 -17.37 -25.44
CA PHE A 9 -10.98 -17.66 -24.36
C PHE A 9 -10.12 -16.44 -24.03
N LEU A 10 -9.60 -15.74 -25.05
CA LEU A 10 -8.84 -14.49 -24.88
C LEU A 10 -9.65 -13.39 -24.19
N LEU A 11 -10.92 -13.23 -24.56
CA LEU A 11 -11.81 -12.26 -23.93
C LEU A 11 -12.11 -12.61 -22.46
N PHE A 12 -12.32 -13.90 -22.16
CA PHE A 12 -12.53 -14.36 -20.79
C PHE A 12 -11.29 -14.11 -19.92
N VAL A 13 -10.10 -14.42 -20.46
CA VAL A 13 -8.81 -14.17 -19.79
C VAL A 13 -8.60 -12.67 -19.54
N LEU A 14 -8.84 -11.81 -20.54
CA LEU A 14 -8.79 -10.36 -20.38
C LEU A 14 -9.75 -9.85 -19.30
N PHE A 15 -10.99 -10.37 -19.25
CA PHE A 15 -12.00 -9.96 -18.28
C PHE A 15 -11.60 -10.30 -16.83
N VAL A 16 -11.01 -11.49 -16.62
CA VAL A 16 -10.49 -11.90 -15.30
C VAL A 16 -9.31 -11.03 -14.87
N PHE A 17 -8.43 -10.64 -15.80
CA PHE A 17 -7.26 -9.79 -15.49
C PHE A 17 -7.59 -8.32 -15.20
N VAL A 18 -8.64 -7.74 -15.80
CA VAL A 18 -9.05 -6.35 -15.53
C VAL A 18 -9.59 -6.19 -14.09
N SER A 19 -9.97 -7.29 -13.44
CA SER A 19 -10.73 -7.26 -12.19
C SER A 19 -9.88 -7.19 -10.91
N THR A 20 -8.54 -7.25 -10.98
CA THR A 20 -7.69 -7.24 -9.79
C THR A 20 -7.31 -5.82 -9.38
N VAL A 21 -8.28 -5.07 -8.85
CA VAL A 21 -7.98 -3.88 -8.04
C VAL A 21 -7.57 -4.41 -6.65
N GLU A 22 -6.28 -4.39 -6.34
CA GLU A 22 -5.81 -4.74 -4.99
C GLU A 22 -6.26 -3.65 -4.02
N ALA A 23 -7.09 -4.01 -3.05
CA ALA A 23 -7.52 -3.10 -1.99
C ALA A 23 -6.35 -2.84 -1.03
N LEU A 24 -6.05 -1.57 -0.76
CA LEU A 24 -4.96 -1.17 0.13
C LEU A 24 -5.38 -1.37 1.59
N LYS A 25 -4.59 -2.13 2.37
CA LYS A 25 -4.84 -2.33 3.81
C LYS A 25 -4.08 -1.31 4.64
N CYS A 26 -4.72 -0.75 5.65
CA CYS A 26 -4.09 0.21 6.57
C CYS A 26 -4.33 -0.17 8.02
N LYS A 27 -3.42 0.24 8.91
CA LYS A 27 -3.70 0.22 10.36
C LYS A 27 -4.72 1.30 10.67
N CYS A 28 -5.61 1.05 11.63
CA CYS A 28 -6.50 2.06 12.20
C CYS A 28 -6.61 1.91 13.72
N THR A 29 -6.84 3.03 14.41
CA THR A 29 -7.07 3.07 15.87
C THR A 29 -8.52 3.40 16.20
N GLN A 30 -9.23 4.09 15.31
CA GLN A 30 -10.63 4.47 15.52
C GLN A 30 -11.42 4.38 14.21
N SER A 31 -12.67 3.95 14.32
CA SER A 31 -13.64 4.01 13.22
C SER A 31 -14.00 5.47 12.91
N SER A 32 -14.17 5.76 11.63
CA SER A 32 -14.66 7.04 11.14
C SER A 32 -16.03 6.86 10.48
N TRP A 33 -16.77 7.96 10.31
CA TRP A 33 -18.04 7.97 9.59
C TRP A 33 -17.95 7.46 8.14
N LYS A 34 -16.74 7.51 7.55
CA LYS A 34 -16.45 7.08 6.17
C LYS A 34 -15.81 5.70 6.07
N THR A 35 -15.12 5.24 7.11
CA THR A 35 -14.39 3.97 7.08
C THR A 35 -14.47 3.29 8.44
N THR A 36 -14.99 2.08 8.45
CA THR A 36 -15.03 1.23 9.64
C THR A 36 -13.64 0.68 9.92
N CYS A 37 -13.20 0.79 11.16
CA CYS A 37 -11.99 0.13 11.65
C CYS A 37 -12.40 -1.20 12.26
N ASP A 38 -12.07 -2.30 11.60
CA ASP A 38 -12.38 -3.65 12.06
C ASP A 38 -11.09 -4.36 12.48
N ASP A 39 -11.04 -4.84 13.73
CA ASP A 39 -9.85 -5.45 14.33
C ASP A 39 -8.54 -4.64 14.17
N GLY A 40 -8.66 -3.31 14.23
CA GLY A 40 -7.51 -2.40 14.06
C GLY A 40 -6.97 -2.33 12.63
N MET A 41 -7.74 -2.77 11.64
CA MET A 41 -7.45 -2.71 10.22
C MET A 41 -8.63 -2.08 9.45
N CYS A 42 -8.31 -1.41 8.35
CA CYS A 42 -9.30 -0.95 7.39
C CYS A 42 -8.76 -1.14 5.97
N GLU A 43 -9.66 -1.39 5.03
CA GLU A 43 -9.34 -1.60 3.62
C GLU A 43 -9.85 -0.42 2.80
N VAL A 44 -9.04 0.04 1.83
CA VAL A 44 -9.44 1.06 0.87
C VAL A 44 -9.66 0.39 -0.49
N PRO A 45 -10.91 0.32 -0.98
CA PRO A 45 -11.28 -0.49 -2.13
C PRO A 45 -10.77 0.04 -3.48
N ASP A 46 -10.32 1.29 -3.54
CA ASP A 46 -9.92 1.96 -4.77
C ASP A 46 -8.44 2.36 -4.72
N GLY A 47 -7.74 2.26 -5.85
CA GLY A 47 -6.35 2.75 -6.02
C GLY A 47 -6.16 4.26 -5.85
N ASN A 48 -7.21 4.98 -5.41
CA ASN A 48 -7.18 6.38 -5.00
C ASN A 48 -7.25 6.53 -3.46
N GLY A 49 -7.03 5.45 -2.72
CA GLY A 49 -6.96 5.44 -1.27
C GLY A 49 -5.61 5.87 -0.69
N ALA A 50 -5.59 6.19 0.59
CA ALA A 50 -4.35 6.36 1.34
C ALA A 50 -4.51 5.93 2.81
N CYS A 51 -3.45 5.39 3.38
CA CYS A 51 -3.32 5.20 4.81
C CYS A 51 -2.86 6.52 5.46
N LEU A 52 -3.49 6.88 6.58
CA LEU A 52 -3.18 8.10 7.32
C LEU A 52 -2.55 7.79 8.67
N MET A 53 -1.67 8.70 9.09
CA MET A 53 -1.21 8.84 10.47
C MET A 53 -1.50 10.27 10.92
N LEU A 54 -2.06 10.42 12.11
CA LEU A 54 -2.27 11.70 12.78
C LEU A 54 -1.51 11.68 14.11
N ASP A 55 -0.57 12.61 14.27
CA ASP A 55 0.17 12.81 15.52
C ASP A 55 -0.40 14.02 16.25
N HIS A 56 -0.95 13.79 17.43
CA HIS A 56 -1.54 14.83 18.26
C HIS A 56 -0.78 14.94 19.60
N PRO A 57 -0.38 16.15 20.02
CA PRO A 57 0.51 16.34 21.17
C PRO A 57 -0.04 15.78 22.50
N VAL A 58 -1.37 15.77 22.66
CA VAL A 58 -2.05 15.24 23.85
C VAL A 58 -2.54 13.80 23.71
N SER A 59 -3.30 13.47 22.66
CA SER A 59 -3.89 12.15 22.48
C SER A 59 -2.94 11.13 21.84
N GLY A 60 -1.72 11.53 21.50
CA GLY A 60 -0.75 10.69 20.81
C GLY A 60 -1.10 10.42 19.35
N ARG A 61 -0.51 9.36 18.82
CA ARG A 61 -0.57 8.98 17.41
C ARG A 61 -1.77 8.07 17.12
N HIS A 62 -2.50 8.40 16.06
CA HIS A 62 -3.70 7.69 15.59
C HIS A 62 -3.55 7.30 14.13
N TYR A 63 -4.16 6.18 13.76
CA TYR A 63 -4.13 5.68 12.39
C TYR A 63 -5.52 5.61 11.80
N ALA A 64 -5.64 5.85 10.50
CA ALA A 64 -6.92 5.81 9.80
C ALA A 64 -6.76 5.48 8.32
N CYS A 65 -7.87 5.13 7.67
CA CYS A 65 -7.98 5.05 6.21
C CYS A 65 -8.58 6.31 5.61
N SER A 66 -8.10 6.70 4.44
CA SER A 66 -8.68 7.74 3.58
C SER A 66 -9.12 7.13 2.26
N GLN A 67 -10.37 7.36 1.87
CA GLN A 67 -10.87 7.05 0.52
C GLN A 67 -10.51 8.13 -0.51
N SER A 68 -9.95 9.26 -0.08
CA SER A 68 -9.42 10.29 -0.97
C SER A 68 -7.92 10.12 -1.14
N SER A 69 -7.44 10.36 -2.37
CA SER A 69 -6.02 10.34 -2.65
C SER A 69 -5.40 11.56 -1.99
N VAL A 70 -4.45 11.30 -1.10
CA VAL A 70 -3.58 12.32 -0.54
C VAL A 70 -2.24 12.15 -1.24
N ARG A 71 -1.70 13.23 -1.80
CA ARG A 71 -0.44 13.18 -2.54
C ARG A 71 0.67 12.62 -1.62
N GLN A 72 1.27 11.52 -2.06
CA GLN A 72 2.43 10.88 -1.42
C GLN A 72 3.69 11.75 -1.53
N PRO A 73 4.69 11.51 -0.66
CA PRO A 73 4.59 11.31 0.78
C PRO A 73 4.85 12.66 1.47
N ASP A 74 3.79 13.36 1.84
CA ASP A 74 3.90 14.64 2.54
C ASP A 74 3.24 14.54 3.91
N CYS A 75 4.02 14.84 4.96
CA CYS A 75 3.49 15.17 6.27
C CYS A 75 3.15 16.66 6.31
N ILE A 76 1.92 17.00 6.69
CA ILE A 76 1.45 18.38 6.79
C ILE A 76 1.00 18.68 8.21
N GLU A 77 1.44 19.81 8.73
CA GLU A 77 0.91 20.33 9.98
C GLU A 77 -0.47 20.95 9.74
N LYS A 78 -1.41 20.66 10.63
CA LYS A 78 -2.75 21.24 10.64
C LYS A 78 -3.09 21.74 12.03
N THR A 79 -3.73 22.89 12.09
CA THR A 79 -4.35 23.35 13.32
C THR A 79 -5.75 22.74 13.43
N THR A 80 -5.99 21.94 14.46
CA THR A 80 -7.31 21.39 14.75
C THR A 80 -8.28 22.50 15.17
N LYS A 81 -9.58 22.20 15.18
CA LYS A 81 -10.61 23.15 15.67
C LYS A 81 -10.39 23.60 17.12
N SER A 82 -9.66 22.80 17.91
CA SER A 82 -9.32 23.12 19.30
C SER A 82 -8.11 24.05 19.44
N GLY A 83 -7.42 24.37 18.33
CA GLY A 83 -6.17 25.14 18.33
C GLY A 83 -4.90 24.30 18.47
N ALA A 84 -5.02 22.99 18.74
CA ALA A 84 -3.85 22.10 18.77
C ALA A 84 -3.25 21.93 17.36
N ILE A 85 -1.92 22.00 17.27
CA ILE A 85 -1.17 21.67 16.05
C ILE A 85 -1.00 20.16 16.01
N VAL A 86 -1.40 19.53 14.91
CA VAL A 86 -1.26 18.10 14.66
C VAL A 86 -0.49 17.88 13.37
N THR A 87 0.31 16.81 13.33
CA THR A 87 0.97 16.38 12.10
C THR A 87 0.13 15.31 11.44
N VAL A 88 -0.20 15.47 10.17
CA VAL A 88 -0.96 14.48 9.40
C VAL A 88 -0.10 14.00 8.25
N CYS A 89 0.17 12.70 8.20
CA CYS A 89 0.95 12.08 7.13
C CYS A 89 0.09 11.07 6.36
N SER A 90 0.45 10.81 5.10
CA SER A 90 -0.24 9.86 4.23
C SER A 90 0.72 8.99 3.43
N CYS A 91 0.32 7.74 3.17
CA CYS A 91 1.05 6.81 2.32
C CYS A 91 0.08 5.83 1.61
N ASP A 92 0.48 5.30 0.44
CA ASP A 92 -0.30 4.37 -0.40
C ASP A 92 0.57 3.26 -1.02
N GLY A 93 1.89 3.32 -0.84
CA GLY A 93 2.81 2.43 -1.54
C GLY A 93 2.79 0.96 -1.10
N SER A 94 2.19 0.61 0.05
CA SER A 94 2.02 -0.78 0.47
C SER A 94 1.05 -0.93 1.65
N ASP A 95 0.58 -2.16 1.86
CA ASP A 95 -0.21 -2.54 3.02
C ASP A 95 0.47 -2.15 4.34
N TYR A 96 -0.32 -1.55 5.23
CA TYR A 96 0.06 -1.05 6.56
C TYR A 96 1.20 -0.03 6.54
N CYS A 97 1.40 0.70 5.44
CA CYS A 97 2.47 1.68 5.33
C CYS A 97 2.46 2.72 6.45
N ASN A 98 1.28 3.12 6.95
CA ASN A 98 1.15 4.16 7.98
C ASN A 98 1.73 3.72 9.33
N PHE A 99 1.60 2.44 9.68
CA PHE A 99 2.20 1.88 10.89
C PHE A 99 3.70 1.61 10.70
N LYS A 100 4.10 1.13 9.51
CA LYS A 100 5.51 0.86 9.19
C LYS A 100 6.37 2.13 9.18
N MET A 101 5.85 3.22 8.63
CA MET A 101 6.59 4.49 8.52
C MET A 101 6.57 5.29 9.83
N TRP A 102 5.48 5.21 10.59
CA TRP A 102 5.29 5.98 11.82
C TRP A 102 4.77 5.07 12.94
N PRO A 103 5.57 4.13 13.47
CA PRO A 103 5.13 3.19 14.51
C PRO A 103 4.75 3.92 15.80
N LEU A 104 3.92 3.32 16.65
CA LEU A 104 3.74 3.84 18.00
C LEU A 104 5.06 3.70 18.74
N GLU A 105 5.52 4.76 19.40
CA GLU A 105 6.58 4.62 20.39
C GLU A 105 5.99 3.79 21.52
N VAL A 106 6.30 2.50 21.52
CA VAL A 106 6.05 1.66 22.68
C VAL A 106 7.06 2.14 23.71
N GLU A 107 6.59 2.65 24.86
CA GLU A 107 7.44 2.85 26.02
C GLU A 107 7.91 1.48 26.53
N ASP A 108 8.78 0.82 25.76
CA ASP A 108 9.50 -0.35 26.19
C ASP A 108 10.63 0.17 27.08
N ASN A 109 10.49 -0.03 28.39
CA ASN A 109 11.60 -0.02 29.34
C ASN A 109 12.59 -1.17 29.05
N GLU A 110 13.08 -1.29 27.82
CA GLU A 110 14.22 -2.11 27.47
C GLU A 110 15.01 -1.43 26.35
N SER A 111 16.06 -0.75 26.80
CA SER A 111 17.23 -0.30 26.06
C SER A 111 17.46 -0.94 24.68
N SER A 112 17.11 -0.21 23.63
CA SER A 112 17.93 -0.17 22.42
C SER A 112 17.98 1.27 21.92
N SER A 113 19.05 1.94 22.34
CA SER A 113 19.47 3.26 21.86
C SER A 113 19.62 3.25 20.35
N PHE A 114 18.69 3.86 19.62
CA PHE A 114 18.95 4.36 18.27
C PHE A 114 19.13 5.87 18.36
N SER A 115 20.35 6.26 18.71
CA SER A 115 20.77 7.65 18.69
C SER A 115 20.74 8.16 17.25
N HIS A 116 20.06 9.29 17.05
CA HIS A 116 20.30 10.19 15.92
C HIS A 116 21.81 10.35 15.70
N SER A 117 22.30 9.91 14.53
CA SER A 117 23.59 10.36 14.01
C SER A 117 23.35 11.00 12.65
N SER A 118 23.61 12.29 12.61
CA SER A 118 23.71 13.12 11.41
C SER A 118 25.03 12.84 10.66
N VAL A 119 24.99 13.05 9.32
CA VAL A 119 26.12 13.24 8.36
C VAL A 119 26.73 11.96 7.73
N PRO A 120 27.17 11.92 6.44
CA PRO A 120 26.72 12.52 5.17
C PRO A 120 26.42 11.48 4.05
N ASP A 121 25.95 11.99 2.91
CA ASP A 121 25.88 11.38 1.57
C ASP A 121 27.13 10.56 1.19
N ASP A 122 26.97 9.24 1.02
CA ASP A 122 27.82 8.45 0.13
C ASP A 122 27.04 7.30 -0.49
N ARG A 123 27.02 7.28 -1.81
CA ARG A 123 26.36 6.28 -2.65
C ARG A 123 27.02 4.92 -2.43
N GLN A 124 26.30 3.98 -1.85
CA GLN A 124 26.58 2.56 -2.05
C GLN A 124 25.34 1.82 -2.54
N GLU A 125 25.33 1.68 -3.86
CA GLU A 125 24.49 0.83 -4.68
C GLU A 125 24.63 -0.63 -4.21
N LEU A 126 23.54 -1.21 -3.68
CA LEU A 126 23.38 -2.66 -3.54
C LEU A 126 22.11 -3.08 -4.27
N PRO A 127 22.12 -4.24 -4.94
CA PRO A 127 21.31 -4.50 -6.12
C PRO A 127 19.84 -4.59 -5.75
N ALA A 128 19.01 -3.92 -6.55
CA ALA A 128 17.57 -4.10 -6.56
C ALA A 128 17.27 -5.60 -6.57
N ALA A 129 16.75 -6.12 -5.45
CA ALA A 129 16.09 -7.39 -5.45
C ALA A 129 14.96 -7.26 -6.47
N ASN A 130 15.10 -7.94 -7.61
CA ASN A 130 14.13 -7.93 -8.69
C ASN A 130 12.79 -8.41 -8.13
N SER A 131 11.94 -7.48 -7.72
CA SER A 131 10.53 -7.73 -7.44
C SER A 131 9.89 -8.01 -8.79
N VAL A 132 10.01 -9.24 -9.25
CA VAL A 132 9.27 -9.72 -10.41
C VAL A 132 7.81 -9.63 -10.00
N SER A 133 7.15 -8.56 -10.43
CA SER A 133 5.72 -8.37 -10.27
C SER A 133 5.03 -9.64 -10.72
N SER A 134 4.08 -10.14 -9.91
CA SER A 134 3.25 -11.31 -10.24
C SER A 134 2.65 -11.24 -11.65
N PHE A 135 2.50 -10.03 -12.19
CA PHE A 135 2.10 -9.77 -13.57
C PHE A 135 3.04 -10.35 -14.63
N GLN A 136 4.37 -10.28 -14.41
CA GLN A 136 5.38 -10.80 -15.35
C GLN A 136 5.38 -12.33 -15.42
N ILE A 137 5.27 -13.01 -14.27
CA ILE A 137 5.26 -14.48 -14.20
C ILE A 137 4.04 -15.06 -14.93
N ASN A 138 2.87 -14.42 -14.75
CA ASN A 138 1.65 -14.84 -15.40
C ASN A 138 1.67 -14.62 -16.93
N LEU A 139 2.30 -13.54 -17.42
CA LEU A 139 2.45 -13.31 -18.86
C LEU A 139 3.36 -14.36 -19.53
N PHE A 140 4.43 -14.78 -18.85
CA PHE A 140 5.33 -15.84 -19.31
C PHE A 140 4.63 -17.20 -19.42
N LEU A 141 3.83 -17.57 -18.43
CA LEU A 141 3.10 -18.85 -18.46
C LEU A 141 2.05 -18.89 -19.58
N ILE A 142 1.39 -17.76 -19.85
CA ILE A 142 0.42 -17.65 -20.94
C ILE A 142 1.11 -17.71 -22.31
N THR A 143 2.25 -17.03 -22.48
CA THR A 143 3.01 -17.13 -23.75
C THR A 143 3.52 -18.55 -23.97
N ILE A 144 4.02 -19.23 -22.94
CA ILE A 144 4.42 -20.64 -23.03
C ILE A 144 3.21 -21.52 -23.38
N PHE A 145 2.05 -21.31 -22.75
CA PHE A 145 0.85 -22.09 -23.03
C PHE A 145 0.34 -21.89 -24.47
N VAL A 146 0.33 -20.66 -24.98
CA VAL A 146 -0.04 -20.35 -26.38
C VAL A 146 0.96 -20.94 -27.37
N LEU A 147 2.25 -20.91 -27.07
CA LEU A 147 3.29 -21.53 -27.90
C LEU A 147 3.15 -23.06 -27.92
N LEU A 148 2.91 -23.69 -26.78
CA LEU A 148 2.70 -25.13 -26.68
C LEU A 148 1.45 -25.58 -27.45
N LEU A 149 0.36 -24.81 -27.40
CA LEU A 149 -0.85 -25.10 -28.19
C LEU A 149 -0.62 -24.95 -29.70
N ASN A 150 0.24 -24.04 -30.15
CA ASN A 150 0.61 -23.91 -31.57
C ASN A 150 1.53 -25.03 -32.06
N ILE A 151 2.32 -25.66 -31.18
CA ILE A 151 3.22 -26.77 -31.54
C ILE A 151 2.46 -28.10 -31.66
N TYR A 152 1.34 -28.25 -30.95
CA TYR A 152 0.54 -29.48 -30.90
C TYR A 152 -0.63 -29.54 -31.91
N GLN A 153 -0.83 -28.50 -32.73
CA GLN A 153 -1.76 -28.50 -33.88
C GLN A 153 -1.03 -28.74 -35.19
#